data_AF-A0A842ICA5-F1
#
_entry.id   AF-A0A842ICA5-F1
#
_cell.length_a   1.000
_cell.length_b   1.000
_cell.length_c   1.000
_cell.angle_alpha   90.00
_cell.angle_beta   90.00
_cell.angle_gamma   90.00
#
_symmetry.space_group_name_H-M   'P 1'
#
loop_
_entity.id
_entity.type
_entity.pdbx_description
1 polymer ?
#
loop_
_entity_poly.entity_id
_entity_poly.type
_entity_poly.pdbx_seq_one_letter_code
_entity_poly.pdbx_strand_id
1 'polypeptide(L)' 'MNLHTSTQDKMKLVKTAWDKAPAGPKKDAALTHYQAAETAMTAKNDPDCLKSLDAATKALA' A
#
# COMPACT_ATOMS: atom_id res chain seq x y z
N MET A 1 -20.34 5.43 1.55
CA MET A 1 -19.22 6.23 2.08
C MET A 1 -18.16 6.29 0.98
N ASN A 2 -18.12 7.40 0.24
CA ASN A 2 -17.17 7.57 -0.87
C ASN A 2 -15.79 7.87 -0.30
N LEU A 3 -15.02 6.80 -0.16
CA LEU A 3 -13.58 6.81 0.05
C LEU A 3 -12.91 7.44 -1.18
N HIS A 4 -12.96 8.78 -1.32
CA HIS A 4 -11.95 9.51 -2.09
C HIS A 4 -10.67 9.46 -1.25
N THR A 5 -10.04 8.29 -1.23
CA THR A 5 -8.84 8.02 -0.48
C THR A 5 -7.69 8.65 -1.21
N SER A 6 -7.29 9.82 -0.72
CA SER A 6 -5.95 10.35 -0.97
C SER A 6 -4.95 9.21 -0.80
N THR A 7 -3.92 9.20 -1.63
CA THR A 7 -2.79 8.27 -1.61
C THR A 7 -2.33 7.94 -0.17
N GLN A 8 -2.31 8.95 0.69
CA GLN A 8 -1.95 8.85 2.10
C GLN A 8 -2.93 8.02 2.95
N ASP A 9 -4.24 8.12 2.69
CA ASP A 9 -5.27 7.32 3.37
C ASP A 9 -5.17 5.85 2.93
N LYS A 10 -5.00 5.62 1.63
CA LYS A 10 -4.81 4.27 1.07
C LYS A 10 -3.52 3.64 1.62
N MET A 11 -2.47 4.43 1.81
CA MET A 11 -1.23 3.99 2.44
C MET A 11 -1.44 3.60 3.91
N LYS A 12 -2.22 4.37 4.67
CA LYS A 12 -2.54 4.04 6.06
C LYS A 12 -3.34 2.73 6.18
N LEU A 13 -4.28 2.51 5.26
CA LEU A 13 -5.05 1.26 5.16
C LEU A 13 -4.15 0.06 4.87
N VAL A 14 -3.29 0.16 3.85
CA VAL A 14 -2.34 -0.91 3.50
C VAL A 14 -1.40 -1.21 4.65
N LYS A 15 -0.84 -0.18 5.30
CA LYS A 15 0.04 -0.36 6.47
C LYS A 15 -0.67 -1.10 7.60
N THR A 16 -1.93 -0.75 7.86
CA THR A 16 -2.74 -1.42 8.89
C THR A 16 -3.03 -2.88 8.54
N ALA A 17 -3.34 -3.16 7.28
CA ALA A 17 -3.55 -4.54 6.81
C ALA A 17 -2.25 -5.36 6.88
N TRP A 18 -1.12 -4.76 6.51
CA TRP A 18 0.21 -5.37 6.57
C TRP A 18 0.64 -5.68 8.02
N ASP A 19 0.39 -4.75 8.94
CA ASP A 19 0.70 -4.91 10.37
C ASP A 19 -0.06 -6.10 10.96
N LYS A 20 -1.37 -6.19 10.68
CA LYS A 20 -2.25 -7.28 11.11
C LYS A 20 -1.97 -8.61 10.40
N ALA A 21 -1.36 -8.59 9.22
CA ALA A 21 -1.08 -9.80 8.48
C ALA A 21 0.01 -10.63 9.18
N PRO A 22 -0.14 -11.97 9.26
CA PRO A 22 0.89 -12.85 9.79
C PRO A 22 2.15 -12.77 8.93
N ALA A 23 3.31 -12.95 9.55
CA ALA A 23 4.58 -13.01 8.84
C ALA A 23 4.55 -14.17 7.82
N GLY A 24 4.87 -13.87 6.58
CA GLY A 24 4.80 -14.82 5.47
C GLY A 24 5.03 -14.14 4.13
N PRO A 25 5.07 -14.91 3.04
CA PRO A 25 5.42 -14.40 1.70
C PRO A 25 4.47 -13.28 1.22
N LYS A 26 3.20 -13.30 1.67
CA LYS A 26 2.23 -12.23 1.43
C LYS A 26 2.62 -10.89 2.08
N LYS A 27 3.10 -10.93 3.32
CA LYS A 27 3.53 -9.75 4.08
C LYS A 27 4.81 -9.15 3.49
N ASP A 28 5.73 -9.99 3.01
CA ASP A 28 6.95 -9.57 2.30
C ASP A 28 6.64 -8.88 0.96
N ALA A 29 5.76 -9.49 0.16
CA ALA A 29 5.32 -8.91 -1.10
C ALA A 29 4.62 -7.55 -0.89
N ALA A 30 3.76 -7.47 0.13
CA ALA A 30 3.09 -6.23 0.49
C ALA A 30 4.06 -5.16 1.01
N LEU A 31 5.10 -5.52 1.76
CA LEU A 31 6.15 -4.59 2.21
C LEU A 31 6.90 -4.00 1.01
N THR A 32 7.28 -4.84 0.05
CA THR A 32 7.98 -4.42 -1.17
C THR A 32 7.14 -3.40 -1.96
N HIS A 33 5.86 -3.69 -2.16
CA HIS A 33 4.94 -2.78 -2.82
C HIS A 33 4.66 -1.51 -2.00
N TYR A 34 4.65 -1.61 -0.67
CA TYR A 34 4.48 -0.45 0.22
C TYR A 34 5.68 0.51 0.16
N GLN A 35 6.91 -0.01 0.12
CA GLN A 35 8.11 0.82 -0.04
C GLN A 35 8.16 1.52 -1.41
N ALA A 36 7.72 0.84 -2.48
CA ALA A 36 7.55 1.45 -3.79
C ALA A 36 6.52 2.60 -3.76
N ALA A 37 5.41 2.39 -3.03
CA ALA A 37 4.41 3.42 -2.81
C ALA A 37 4.98 4.63 -2.02
N GLU A 38 5.74 4.42 -0.94
CA GLU A 38 6.40 5.52 -0.20
C GLU A 38 7.31 6.35 -1.11
N THR A 39 8.13 5.68 -1.93
CA THR A 39 9.02 6.35 -2.88
C THR A 39 8.24 7.15 -3.92
N ALA A 40 7.19 6.58 -4.49
CA ALA A 40 6.32 7.26 -5.45
C ALA A 40 5.59 8.46 -4.81
N MET A 41 5.15 8.34 -3.55
CA MET A 41 4.52 9.44 -2.81
C MET A 41 5.50 10.60 -2.58
N THR A 42 6.75 10.30 -2.20
CA THR A 42 7.81 11.32 -2.08
C THR A 42 8.12 11.99 -3.42
N ALA A 43 8.06 11.23 -4.52
CA ALA A 43 8.19 11.76 -5.88
C ALA A 43 6.95 12.53 -6.38
N LYS A 44 5.91 12.72 -5.54
CA LYS A 44 4.61 13.31 -5.90
C LYS A 44 3.94 12.59 -7.09
N ASN A 45 4.17 11.30 -7.19
CA ASN A 45 3.65 10.44 -8.25
C ASN A 45 2.48 9.60 -7.71
N ASP A 46 1.36 10.27 -7.46
CA ASP A 46 0.11 9.65 -6.98
C ASP A 46 -0.34 8.41 -7.78
N PRO A 47 -0.35 8.40 -9.13
CA PRO A 47 -0.83 7.22 -9.86
C PRO A 47 0.04 5.98 -9.62
N ASP A 48 1.36 6.15 -9.53
CA ASP A 48 2.29 5.04 -9.29
C ASP A 48 2.19 4.54 -7.84
N CYS A 49 2.00 5.46 -6.90
CA CYS A 49 1.75 5.13 -5.51
C CYS A 49 0.43 4.37 -5.35
N LEU A 50 -0.67 4.84 -5.94
CA LEU A 50 -1.97 4.18 -5.89
C LEU A 50 -1.93 2.76 -6.48
N LYS A 51 -1.16 2.55 -7.56
CA LYS A 51 -0.94 1.25 -8.19
C LYS A 51 -0.16 0.30 -7.29
N SER A 52 0.90 0.79 -6.67
CA SER A 52 1.72 0.03 -5.73
C SER A 52 0.92 -0.34 -4.46
N LEU A 53 0.14 0.58 -3.91
CA LEU A 53 -0.76 0.31 -2.78
C LEU A 53 -1.86 -0.70 -3.12
N ASP A 54 -2.37 -0.69 -4.36
CA ASP A 54 -3.34 -1.69 -4.82
C ASP A 54 -2.72 -3.10 -4.86
N ALA A 55 -1.50 -3.20 -5.40
CA ALA A 55 -0.75 -4.45 -5.43
C ALA A 55 -0.44 -4.96 -4.01
N ALA A 56 -0.03 -4.07 -3.10
CA ALA A 56 0.18 -4.40 -1.69
C ALA A 56 -1.12 -4.91 -1.04
N THR A 57 -2.24 -4.24 -1.28
CA THR A 57 -3.55 -4.68 -0.76
C THR A 57 -3.94 -6.06 -1.29
N LYS A 58 -3.74 -6.30 -2.59
CA LYS A 58 -4.03 -7.59 -3.24
C LYS A 58 -3.13 -8.71 -2.75
N ALA A 59 -1.87 -8.41 -2.43
CA ALA A 59 -0.95 -9.38 -1.85
C ALA A 59 -1.37 -9.80 -0.42
N LEU A 60 -2.05 -8.91 0.31
CA LEU A 60 -2.53 -9.14 1.67
C LEU A 60 -3.92 -9.81 1.72
N ALA A 61 -4.70 -9.73 0.64
CA ALA A 61 -5.97 -10.46 0.49
C ALA A 61 -5.73 -11.98 0.37
#